data_AF-A0A536RGG3-F1
#
_entry.id   AF-A0A536RGG3-F1
#
_cell.length_a   1.000
_cell.length_b   1.000
_cell.length_c   1.000
_cell.angle_alpha   90.00
_cell.angle_beta   90.00
_cell.angle_gamma   90.00
#
_symmetry.space_group_name_H-M   'P 1'
#
loop_
_entity.id
_entity.type
_entity.pdbx_description
1 polymer ?
#
loop_
_entity_poly.entity_id
_entity_poly.type
_entity_poly.pdbx_seq_one_letter_code
_entity_poly.pdbx_strand_id
1 'polypeptide(L)'
;MKGASEELLRLRRLWDQHVHSVAAIGGADPRQQEVALYASWIGSVVEVALRRGALDRNLSTMLETRRAEGNERVFRAAGELGEPVRSYVARLIAIEDLLAQLPVK
;
A
#
# COMPACT_ATOMS: atom_id res chain seq x y z
N MET A 1 -19.88 -13.89 -6.27
CA MET A 1 -19.54 -12.47 -5.97
C MET A 1 -20.24 -11.58 -6.99
N LYS A 2 -21.45 -11.08 -6.70
CA LYS A 2 -22.13 -10.09 -7.55
C LYS A 2 -21.74 -8.68 -7.08
N GLY A 3 -21.09 -7.89 -7.93
CA GLY A 3 -20.92 -6.44 -7.75
C GLY A 3 -19.69 -5.96 -6.97
N ALA A 4 -18.52 -6.61 -7.09
CA ALA A 4 -17.28 -5.94 -6.68
C ALA A 4 -17.04 -4.73 -7.58
N SER A 5 -16.79 -3.55 -7.02
CA SER A 5 -16.47 -2.36 -7.81
C SER A 5 -15.20 -2.60 -8.63
N GLU A 6 -15.06 -1.91 -9.77
CA GLU A 6 -13.91 -2.08 -10.66
C GLU A 6 -12.58 -1.79 -9.92
N GLU A 7 -12.60 -0.83 -9.00
CA GLU A 7 -11.52 -0.44 -8.12
C GLU A 7 -11.10 -1.58 -7.20
N LEU A 8 -12.06 -2.32 -6.62
CA LEU A 8 -11.76 -3.47 -5.75
C LEU A 8 -11.11 -4.62 -6.52
N LEU A 9 -11.55 -4.86 -7.76
CA LEU A 9 -10.92 -5.86 -8.63
C LEU A 9 -9.52 -5.43 -9.06
N ARG A 10 -9.33 -4.14 -9.36
CA ARG A 10 -8.01 -3.57 -9.68
C ARG A 10 -7.07 -3.64 -8.48
N LEU A 11 -7.55 -3.31 -7.29
CA LEU A 11 -6.81 -3.43 -6.03
C LEU A 11 -6.33 -4.85 -5.82
N ARG A 12 -7.21 -5.84 -5.98
CA ARG A 12 -6.85 -7.27 -5.82
C ARG A 12 -5.75 -7.68 -6.78
N ARG A 13 -5.90 -7.39 -8.08
CA ARG A 13 -4.87 -7.72 -9.08
C ARG A 13 -3.53 -7.08 -8.77
N LEU A 14 -3.53 -5.80 -8.39
CA LEU A 14 -2.31 -5.06 -8.10
C LEU A 14 -1.64 -5.57 -6.81
N TRP A 15 -2.43 -5.88 -5.77
CA TRP A 15 -1.94 -6.49 -4.54
C TRP A 15 -1.36 -7.88 -4.79
N ASP A 16 -2.04 -8.73 -5.55
CA ASP A 16 -1.55 -10.06 -5.91
C ASP A 16 -0.22 -9.97 -6.67
N GLN A 17 -0.07 -9.02 -7.59
CA GLN A 17 1.22 -8.77 -8.25
C GLN A 17 2.30 -8.27 -7.28
N HIS A 18 1.92 -7.41 -6.34
CA HIS A 18 2.83 -6.81 -5.38
C HIS A 18 3.41 -7.85 -4.41
N VAL A 19 2.57 -8.72 -3.82
CA VAL A 19 3.03 -9.72 -2.82
C VAL A 19 3.94 -10.79 -3.43
N HIS A 20 3.81 -11.06 -4.72
CA HIS A 20 4.72 -11.96 -5.45
C HIS A 20 5.95 -11.25 -6.03
N SER A 21 6.07 -9.92 -5.84
CA SER A 21 7.21 -9.18 -6.36
C SER A 21 8.44 -9.34 -5.48
N VAL A 22 9.59 -9.56 -6.11
CA VAL A 22 10.87 -9.75 -5.42
C VAL A 22 11.43 -8.38 -5.04
N ALA A 23 11.27 -7.99 -3.78
CA ALA A 23 12.06 -6.95 -3.16
C ALA A 23 12.55 -7.48 -1.81
N ALA A 24 13.86 -7.61 -1.64
CA ALA A 24 14.47 -8.03 -0.38
C ALA A 24 14.35 -6.88 0.63
N ILE A 25 13.21 -6.80 1.29
CA ILE A 25 12.89 -5.80 2.30
C ILE A 25 12.79 -6.53 3.64
N GLY A 26 13.62 -6.13 4.61
CA GLY A 26 13.67 -6.77 5.93
C GLY A 26 15.07 -6.94 6.54
N GLY A 27 16.08 -6.22 6.05
CA GLY A 27 17.42 -6.22 6.63
C GLY A 27 17.63 -5.21 7.76
N ALA A 28 18.87 -5.11 8.24
CA ALA A 28 19.27 -4.14 9.27
C ALA A 28 19.40 -2.69 8.74
N ASP A 29 19.27 -2.47 7.43
CA ASP A 29 19.29 -1.12 6.85
C ASP A 29 18.02 -0.35 7.28
N PRO A 30 18.15 0.79 7.99
CA PRO A 30 17.00 1.59 8.44
C PRO A 30 16.06 2.00 7.30
N ARG A 31 16.58 2.16 6.09
CA ARG A 31 15.77 2.53 4.91
C ARG A 31 14.91 1.36 4.45
N GLN A 32 15.44 0.14 4.53
CA GLN A 32 14.64 -1.05 4.26
C GLN A 32 13.56 -1.23 5.33
N GLN A 33 13.85 -0.89 6.60
CA GLN A 33 12.85 -0.91 7.67
C GLN A 33 11.73 0.10 7.43
N GLU A 34 12.05 1.33 7.01
CA GLU A 34 11.04 2.33 6.64
C GLU A 34 10.09 1.81 5.55
N VAL A 35 10.66 1.20 4.49
CA VAL A 35 9.86 0.59 3.42
C VAL A 35 9.04 -0.60 3.94
N ALA A 36 9.62 -1.44 4.82
CA ALA A 36 8.93 -2.59 5.40
C ALA A 36 7.72 -2.17 6.25
N LEU A 37 7.88 -1.12 7.07
CA LEU A 37 6.81 -0.56 7.89
C LEU A 37 5.67 -0.02 7.02
N TYR A 38 6.01 0.71 5.96
CA TYR A 38 5.02 1.20 5.02
C TYR A 38 4.29 0.06 4.28
N ALA A 39 5.02 -0.96 3.82
CA ALA A 39 4.44 -2.13 3.17
C ALA A 39 3.50 -2.92 4.11
N SER A 40 3.91 -3.12 5.36
CA SER A 40 3.12 -3.82 6.38
C SER A 40 1.83 -3.07 6.69
N TRP A 41 1.91 -1.74 6.85
CA TRP A 41 0.74 -0.91 7.07
C TRP A 41 -0.23 -0.99 5.88
N ILE A 42 0.23 -0.75 4.64
CA ILE A 42 -0.61 -0.87 3.44
C ILE A 42 -1.25 -2.25 3.37
N GLY A 43 -0.50 -3.32 3.60
CA GLY A 43 -1.02 -4.68 3.58
C GLY A 43 -2.18 -4.90 4.53
N SER A 44 -2.10 -4.37 5.77
CA SER A 44 -3.20 -4.46 6.73
C SER A 44 -4.48 -3.76 6.26
N VAL A 45 -4.37 -2.60 5.61
CA VAL A 45 -5.51 -1.88 5.05
C VAL A 45 -6.10 -2.64 3.86
N VAL A 46 -5.25 -3.16 2.97
CA VAL A 46 -5.68 -3.96 1.81
C VAL A 46 -6.44 -5.21 2.25
N GLU A 47 -5.96 -5.93 3.25
CA GLU A 47 -6.64 -7.13 3.75
C GLU A 47 -8.07 -6.84 4.22
N VAL A 48 -8.26 -5.74 4.96
CA VAL A 48 -9.60 -5.34 5.43
C VAL A 48 -10.47 -4.91 4.24
N ALA A 49 -9.94 -4.07 3.35
CA ALA A 49 -10.63 -3.59 2.16
C ALA A 49 -11.09 -4.74 1.26
N LEU A 50 -10.21 -5.72 0.99
CA LEU A 50 -10.49 -6.89 0.16
C LEU A 50 -11.48 -7.86 0.82
N ARG A 51 -11.51 -7.93 2.15
CA ARG A 51 -12.45 -8.77 2.90
C ARG A 51 -13.86 -8.16 2.96
N ARG A 52 -13.95 -6.84 3.16
CA ARG A 52 -15.22 -6.12 3.35
C ARG A 52 -15.78 -5.52 2.06
N GLY A 53 -14.95 -5.33 1.04
CA GLY A 53 -15.30 -4.63 -0.19
C GLY A 53 -15.48 -3.12 -0.01
N ALA A 54 -15.00 -2.56 1.11
CA ALA A 54 -15.09 -1.16 1.51
C ALA A 54 -14.06 -0.87 2.61
N LEU A 55 -13.73 0.40 2.81
CA LEU A 55 -13.01 0.86 3.99
C LEU A 55 -13.98 1.14 5.13
N ASP A 56 -13.56 0.90 6.37
CA ASP A 56 -14.26 1.49 7.52
C ASP A 56 -13.76 2.91 7.79
N ARG A 57 -14.54 3.67 8.57
CA ARG A 57 -14.23 5.08 8.88
C ARG A 57 -12.87 5.26 9.55
N ASN A 58 -12.44 4.31 10.37
CA ASN A 58 -11.16 4.40 11.06
C ASN A 58 -10.01 4.24 10.06
N LEU A 59 -10.09 3.24 9.17
CA LEU A 59 -9.10 3.04 8.12
C LEU A 59 -9.05 4.21 7.12
N SER A 60 -10.21 4.78 6.76
CA SER A 60 -10.26 6.00 5.93
C SER A 60 -9.53 7.15 6.61
N THR A 61 -9.82 7.39 7.89
CA THR A 61 -9.17 8.47 8.67
C THR A 61 -7.66 8.26 8.79
N MET A 62 -7.22 7.01 9.01
CA MET A 62 -5.80 6.66 9.06
C MET A 62 -5.12 6.89 7.70
N LEU A 63 -5.77 6.51 6.60
CA LEU A 63 -5.27 6.73 5.25
C LEU A 63 -5.12 8.23 4.95
N GLU A 64 -6.14 9.02 5.27
CA GLU A 64 -6.13 10.48 5.11
C GLU A 64 -5.01 11.14 5.92
N THR A 65 -4.87 10.75 7.20
CA THR A 65 -3.80 11.24 8.08
C THR A 65 -2.42 10.91 7.49
N ARG A 66 -2.22 9.67 7.04
CA ARG A 66 -0.95 9.26 6.48
C ARG A 66 -0.60 9.99 5.19
N ARG A 67 -1.60 10.21 4.32
CA ARG A 67 -1.43 11.02 3.10
C ARG A 67 -1.06 12.47 3.43
N ALA A 68 -1.63 13.03 4.49
CA ALA A 68 -1.34 14.39 4.94
C ALA A 68 0.08 14.52 5.54
N GLU A 69 0.58 13.50 6.24
CA GLU A 69 1.97 13.43 6.70
C GLU A 69 2.97 13.35 5.53
N GLY A 70 2.53 12.76 4.41
CA GLY A 70 3.30 12.61 3.19
C GLY A 70 4.29 11.44 3.23
N ASN A 71 4.60 10.91 2.05
CA ASN A 71 5.47 9.74 1.89
C ASN A 71 6.96 10.11 1.70
N GLU A 72 7.41 11.31 2.10
CA GLU A 72 8.76 11.81 1.77
C GLU A 72 9.88 10.86 2.21
N ARG A 73 9.79 10.33 3.45
CA ARG A 73 10.79 9.39 3.98
C ARG A 73 10.86 8.10 3.16
N VAL A 74 9.69 7.55 2.82
CA VAL A 74 9.56 6.34 2.00
C VAL A 74 10.07 6.59 0.59
N PHE A 75 9.75 7.73 -0.02
CA PHE A 75 10.26 8.14 -1.33
C PHE A 75 11.78 8.28 -1.35
N ARG A 76 12.35 8.95 -0.34
CA ARG A 76 13.79 9.10 -0.18
C ARG A 76 14.47 7.74 -0.02
N ALA A 77 13.97 6.89 0.89
CA ALA A 77 14.47 5.54 1.09
C ALA A 77 14.44 4.71 -0.21
N ALA A 78 13.34 4.77 -0.96
CA ALA A 78 13.19 4.10 -2.24
C ALA A 78 14.18 4.61 -3.30
N GLY A 79 14.39 5.92 -3.36
CA GLY A 79 15.34 6.55 -4.28
C GLY A 79 16.78 6.14 -3.99
N GLU A 80 17.17 6.10 -2.71
CA GLU A 80 18.51 5.71 -2.27
C GLU A 80 18.79 4.21 -2.42
N LEU A 81 17.79 3.36 -2.17
CA LEU A 81 17.92 1.90 -2.31
C LEU A 81 17.90 1.45 -3.78
N GLY A 82 17.36 2.26 -4.69
CA GLY A 82 17.34 1.97 -6.12
C GLY A 82 16.38 0.84 -6.51
N GLU A 83 16.61 0.23 -7.67
CA GLU A 83 15.81 -0.92 -8.11
C GLU A 83 16.29 -2.21 -7.43
N PRO A 84 15.39 -3.17 -7.08
CA PRO A 84 13.94 -3.18 -7.40
C PRO A 84 13.05 -2.46 -6.37
N VAL A 85 13.63 -1.89 -5.31
CA VAL A 85 12.89 -1.29 -4.18
C VAL A 85 12.06 -0.08 -4.63
N ARG A 86 12.58 0.74 -5.54
CA ARG A 86 11.85 1.89 -6.10
C ARG A 86 10.56 1.46 -6.81
N SER A 87 10.63 0.46 -7.67
CA SER A 87 9.45 -0.12 -8.32
C SER A 87 8.48 -0.75 -7.31
N TYR A 88 9.01 -1.37 -6.25
CA TYR A 88 8.20 -1.94 -5.17
C TYR A 88 7.39 -0.86 -4.43
N VAL A 89 8.03 0.25 -4.04
CA VAL A 89 7.39 1.38 -3.37
C VAL A 89 6.39 2.10 -4.28
N ALA A 90 6.72 2.28 -5.56
CA ALA A 90 5.79 2.88 -6.52
C ALA A 90 4.48 2.08 -6.62
N ARG A 91 4.55 0.73 -6.57
CA ARG A 91 3.35 -0.11 -6.52
C ARG A 91 2.56 0.08 -5.22
N LEU A 92 3.21 0.19 -4.07
CA LEU A 92 2.51 0.45 -2.80
C LEU A 92 1.75 1.77 -2.80
N ILE A 93 2.33 2.83 -3.38
CA ILE A 93 1.65 4.13 -3.48
C ILE A 93 0.44 4.05 -4.41
N ALA A 94 0.57 3.36 -5.54
CA ALA A 94 -0.56 3.13 -6.43
C ALA A 94 -1.69 2.33 -5.75
N ILE A 95 -1.35 1.41 -4.83
CA ILE A 95 -2.31 0.68 -4.00
C ILE A 95 -2.96 1.62 -2.98
N GLU A 96 -2.19 2.48 -2.32
CA GLU A 96 -2.70 3.53 -1.42
C GLU A 96 -3.71 4.45 -2.13
N ASP A 97 -3.41 4.87 -3.35
CA ASP A 97 -4.30 5.69 -4.17
C ASP A 97 -5.61 4.97 -4.52
N LEU A 98 -5.57 3.67 -4.80
CA LEU A 98 -6.79 2.88 -5.03
C LEU A 98 -7.61 2.71 -3.76
N LEU A 99 -6.95 2.50 -2.60
CA LEU A 99 -7.63 2.42 -1.31
C LEU A 99 -8.41 3.70 -1.02
N ALA A 100 -7.83 4.87 -1.29
CA ALA A 100 -8.47 6.16 -1.08
C ALA A 100 -9.72 6.39 -1.96
N GLN A 101 -9.90 5.61 -3.02
CA GLN A 101 -11.06 5.69 -3.91
C GLN A 101 -12.18 4.72 -3.53
N LEU A 102 -11.93 3.82 -2.57
CA LEU A 102 -12.94 2.85 -2.16
C LEU A 102 -14.08 3.52 -1.37
N PRO A 103 -15.30 2.97 -1.45
CA PRO A 103 -16.41 3.44 -0.62
C PRO A 103 -16.10 3.21 0.86
N VAL A 104 -16.51 4.18 1.69
CA VAL A 104 -16.45 4.09 3.16
C VAL A 104 -17.79 3.59 3.70
N LYS A 105 -17.77 2.58 4.58
CA LYS A 105 -18.96 2.00 5.22
C LYS A 105 -18.82 1.92 6.73
#